data_AF-A0A7S1Y944-F1
#
_entry.id   AF-A0A7S1Y944-F1
#
_cell.length_a   1.000
_cell.length_b   1.000
_cell.length_c   1.000
_cell.angle_alpha   90.00
_cell.angle_beta   90.00
_cell.angle_gamma   90.00
#
_symmetry.space_group_name_H-M   'P 1'
#
loop_
_entity.id
_entity.type
_entity.pdbx_description
1 polymer ?
#
loop_
_entity_poly.entity_id
_entity_poly.type
_entity_poly.pdbx_seq_one_letter_code
_entity_poly.pdbx_strand_id
1 'polypeptide(L)'
;MSCEICGWSAALVSMLAFGTFGVPIKSDVARSVDIDPLVFQTYKTTMCFLTSWLLLLHPEVQNIQFTWWGVVSGLFWVPGGWGTVFAIKTAGLAVGIGVGS
;
A
#
# COMPACT_ATOMS: atom_id res chain seq x y z
N MET A 1 -26.09 -9.38 9.77
CA MET A 1 -26.18 -10.28 8.61
C MET A 1 -24.89 -10.11 7.85
N SER A 2 -23.98 -11.08 7.93
CA SER A 2 -22.67 -11.00 7.27
C SER A 2 -22.88 -10.90 5.76
N CYS A 3 -22.46 -9.78 5.16
CA CYS A 3 -22.38 -9.69 3.71
C CYS A 3 -21.14 -10.47 3.25
N GLU A 4 -21.23 -11.79 3.20
CA GLU A 4 -20.14 -12.67 2.73
C GLU A 4 -19.64 -12.24 1.35
N ILE A 5 -20.57 -11.82 0.47
CA ILE A 5 -20.25 -11.28 -0.86
C ILE A 5 -19.42 -9.99 -0.77
N CYS A 6 -19.68 -9.12 0.22
CA CYS A 6 -18.89 -7.91 0.45
C CYS A 6 -17.48 -8.25 0.93
N GLY A 7 -17.32 -9.30 1.75
CA GLY A 7 -16.01 -9.80 2.18
C GLY A 7 -15.21 -10.36 1.00
N TRP A 8 -15.83 -11.22 0.19
CA TRP A 8 -15.19 -11.78 -1.01
C TRP A 8 -14.87 -10.71 -2.06
N SER A 9 -15.74 -9.72 -2.26
CA SER A 9 -15.46 -8.62 -3.18
C SER A 9 -14.34 -7.72 -2.67
N ALA A 10 -14.30 -7.40 -1.38
CA ALA A 10 -13.20 -6.66 -0.77
C ALA A 10 -11.87 -7.40 -0.90
N ALA A 11 -11.86 -8.73 -0.72
CA ALA A 11 -10.68 -9.57 -0.91
C ALA A 11 -10.20 -9.59 -2.38
N LEU A 12 -11.11 -9.69 -3.34
CA LEU A 12 -10.75 -9.64 -4.77
C LEU A 12 -10.21 -8.26 -5.16
N VAL A 13 -10.85 -7.18 -4.68
CA VAL A 13 -10.39 -5.81 -4.93
C VAL A 13 -9.03 -5.57 -4.30
N SER A 14 -8.79 -6.05 -3.07
CA SER A 14 -7.49 -5.91 -2.42
C SER A 14 -6.41 -6.69 -3.14
N MET A 15 -6.69 -7.92 -3.59
CA MET A 15 -5.76 -8.72 -4.39
C MET A 15 -5.36 -8.00 -5.68
N LEU A 16 -6.32 -7.40 -6.40
CA LEU A 16 -6.02 -6.66 -7.63
C LEU A 16 -5.25 -5.37 -7.33
N ALA A 17 -5.67 -4.59 -6.34
CA ALA A 17 -5.02 -3.33 -5.99
C ALA A 17 -3.59 -3.52 -5.46
N PHE A 18 -3.38 -4.45 -4.54
CA PHE A 18 -2.06 -4.79 -4.00
C PHE A 18 -1.22 -5.60 -4.99
N GLY A 19 -1.81 -6.43 -5.84
CA GLY A 19 -1.06 -7.15 -6.87
C GLY A 19 -0.51 -6.23 -7.96
N THR A 20 -1.24 -5.16 -8.29
CA THR A 20 -0.91 -4.27 -9.42
C THR A 20 -0.13 -3.01 -9.03
N PHE A 21 0.07 -2.70 -7.74
CA PHE A 21 0.70 -1.44 -7.32
C PHE A 21 2.11 -1.22 -7.88
N GLY A 22 2.85 -2.29 -8.19
CA GLY A 22 4.19 -2.16 -8.75
C GLY A 22 4.22 -1.92 -10.27
N VAL A 23 3.10 -2.10 -10.98
CA VAL A 23 3.02 -1.83 -12.42
C VAL A 23 3.27 -0.34 -12.73
N PRO A 24 2.63 0.63 -12.04
CA PRO A 24 2.94 2.06 -12.20
C PRO A 24 4.39 2.44 -11.96
N ILE A 25 5.11 1.73 -11.07
CA ILE A 25 6.52 2.00 -10.77
C ILE A 25 7.39 1.81 -12.03
N LYS A 26 6.99 0.89 -12.92
CA LYS A 26 7.71 0.61 -14.17
C LYS A 26 7.19 1.40 -15.37
N SER A 27 6.18 2.27 -15.17
CA SER A 27 5.65 3.11 -16.25
C SER A 27 6.73 4.05 -16.81
N ASP A 28 6.63 4.39 -18.09
CA ASP A 28 7.59 5.28 -18.75
C ASP A 28 7.62 6.67 -18.10
N VAL A 29 6.49 7.11 -17.54
CA VAL A 29 6.37 8.38 -16.80
C VAL A 29 7.14 8.34 -15.48
N ALA A 30 7.05 7.24 -14.72
CA ALA A 30 7.82 7.11 -13.47
C ALA A 30 9.33 6.96 -13.74
N ARG A 31 9.69 6.30 -14.85
CA ARG A 31 11.08 6.12 -15.29
C ARG A 31 11.71 7.39 -15.84
N SER A 32 10.96 8.24 -16.54
CA SER A 32 11.50 9.48 -17.12
C SER A 32 11.96 10.50 -16.08
N VAL A 33 11.39 10.44 -14.87
CA VAL A 33 11.69 11.35 -13.75
C VAL A 33 12.72 10.75 -12.79
N ASP A 34 13.09 9.47 -12.95
CA ASP A 34 13.91 8.68 -12.02
C ASP A 34 13.61 8.97 -10.53
N ILE A 35 12.35 8.73 -10.15
CA ILE A 35 11.82 9.10 -8.83
C ILE A 35 12.58 8.37 -7.73
N ASP A 36 13.10 9.09 -6.74
CA ASP A 36 13.73 8.47 -5.56
C ASP A 36 12.75 7.51 -4.84
N PRO A 37 13.17 6.29 -4.48
CA PRO A 37 12.30 5.32 -3.81
C PRO A 37 11.66 5.83 -2.52
N LEU A 38 12.32 6.71 -1.78
CA LEU A 38 11.80 7.32 -0.55
C LEU A 38 10.70 8.33 -0.84
N VAL A 39 10.86 9.11 -1.92
CA VAL A 39 9.80 10.01 -2.41
C VAL A 39 8.57 9.18 -2.78
N PHE A 40 8.75 8.11 -3.55
CA PHE A 40 7.64 7.21 -3.93
C PHE A 40 6.93 6.59 -2.71
N GLN A 41 7.70 6.08 -1.73
CA GLN A 41 7.15 5.52 -0.50
C GLN A 41 6.41 6.57 0.35
N THR A 42 6.89 7.82 0.35
CA THR A 42 6.22 8.95 1.03
C THR A 42 4.87 9.22 0.37
N TYR A 43 4.82 9.37 -0.95
CA TYR A 43 3.56 9.54 -1.68
C TYR A 43 2.57 8.41 -1.39
N LYS A 44 3.02 7.15 -1.43
CA LYS A 44 2.18 5.99 -1.08
C LYS A 44 1.64 6.09 0.34
N THR A 45 2.50 6.36 1.31
CA THR A 45 2.13 6.44 2.73
C THR A 45 1.14 7.58 2.98
N THR A 46 1.38 8.75 2.38
CA THR A 46 0.47 9.89 2.45
C THR A 46 -0.88 9.58 1.83
N MET A 47 -0.92 8.92 0.66
CA MET A 47 -2.19 8.53 0.04
C MET A 47 -2.95 7.52 0.88
N CYS A 48 -2.28 6.51 1.43
CA CYS A 48 -2.91 5.57 2.39
C CYS A 48 -3.45 6.29 3.62
N PHE A 49 -2.71 7.24 4.18
CA PHE A 49 -3.19 8.03 5.32
C PHE A 49 -4.44 8.83 4.95
N LEU A 50 -4.43 9.57 3.84
CA LEU A 50 -5.56 10.38 3.37
C LEU A 50 -6.80 9.54 3.04
N THR A 51 -6.64 8.40 2.36
CA THR A 51 -7.76 7.52 2.00
C THR A 51 -8.31 6.73 3.19
N SER A 52 -7.50 6.47 4.22
CA SER A 52 -7.96 5.80 5.44
C SER A 52 -9.05 6.59 6.17
N TRP A 53 -9.10 7.92 6.03
CA TRP A 53 -10.19 8.74 6.58
C TRP A 53 -11.54 8.45 5.95
N LEU A 54 -11.59 7.91 4.72
CA LEU A 54 -12.84 7.48 4.08
C LEU A 54 -13.50 6.33 4.84
N LEU A 55 -12.73 5.53 5.59
CA LEU A 55 -13.28 4.45 6.42
C LEU A 55 -14.17 4.99 7.55
N LEU A 56 -14.01 6.26 7.96
CA LEU A 56 -14.88 6.88 8.95
C LEU A 56 -16.32 7.09 8.46
N LEU A 57 -16.55 7.04 7.15
CA LEU A 57 -17.89 7.06 6.57
C LEU A 57 -18.63 5.74 6.81
N HIS A 58 -17.92 4.66 7.16
CA HIS A 58 -18.53 3.37 7.45
C HIS A 58 -19.04 3.34 8.91
N PRO A 59 -20.34 3.09 9.14
CA PRO A 59 -20.95 3.19 10.47
C PRO A 59 -20.34 2.22 11.51
N GLU A 60 -19.73 1.12 11.07
CA GLU A 60 -19.08 0.14 11.95
C GLU A 60 -17.67 0.57 12.44
N VAL A 61 -17.05 1.58 11.80
CA VAL A 61 -15.64 1.98 12.05
C VAL A 61 -15.55 3.23 12.93
N GLN A 62 -16.68 3.72 13.47
CA GLN A 62 -16.76 4.99 14.21
C GLN A 62 -15.97 5.01 15.53
N ASN A 63 -15.54 3.85 16.05
CA ASN A 63 -14.76 3.75 17.28
C ASN A 63 -13.26 3.78 17.01
N ILE A 64 -12.71 4.96 16.69
CA ILE A 64 -11.25 5.14 16.57
C ILE A 64 -10.63 5.00 17.96
N GLN A 65 -9.86 3.94 18.17
CA GLN A 65 -9.05 3.75 19.38
C GLN A 65 -7.58 3.96 19.02
N PHE A 66 -6.92 4.90 19.70
CA PHE A 66 -5.49 5.08 19.52
C PHE A 66 -4.74 3.91 20.14
N THR A 67 -3.84 3.30 19.37
CA THR A 67 -3.00 2.20 19.83
C THR A 67 -1.56 2.39 19.40
N TRP A 68 -0.64 2.21 20.35
CA TRP A 68 0.80 2.25 20.07
C TRP A 68 1.23 1.18 19.05
N TRP A 69 0.48 0.09 18.93
CA TRP A 69 0.73 -0.95 17.93
C TRP A 69 0.62 -0.42 16.49
N GLY A 70 -0.20 0.62 16.24
CA GLY A 70 -0.27 1.28 14.94
C GLY A 70 1.04 2.00 14.59
N VAL A 71 1.69 2.63 15.58
CA VAL A 71 2.99 3.28 15.39
C VAL A 71 4.08 2.24 15.09
N VAL A 72 4.12 1.15 15.86
CA VAL A 72 5.06 0.05 15.63
C VAL A 72 4.87 -0.54 14.24
N SER A 73 3.62 -0.79 13.83
CA SER A 73 3.32 -1.27 12.48
C SER A 73 3.81 -0.30 11.39
N GLY A 74 3.60 1.00 11.57
CA GLY A 74 4.07 2.02 10.63
C GLY A 74 5.59 2.05 10.51
N LEU A 75 6.31 1.89 11.63
CA LEU A 75 7.77 1.87 11.65
C LEU A 75 8.38 0.71 10.87
N PHE A 76 7.73 -0.46 10.83
CA PHE A 76 8.20 -1.58 10.01
C PHE A 76 7.69 -1.51 8.56
N TRP A 77 6.50 -0.95 8.34
CA TRP A 77 5.90 -0.84 7.02
C TRP A 77 6.62 0.16 6.10
N VAL A 78 7.10 1.29 6.64
CA VAL A 78 7.76 2.33 5.81
C VAL A 78 9.11 1.86 5.24
N PRO A 79 10.06 1.32 6.03
CA PRO A 79 11.31 0.76 5.50
C PRO A 79 11.08 -0.45 4.61
N GLY A 80 10.11 -1.31 4.96
CA GLY A 80 9.71 -2.44 4.11
C GLY A 80 9.26 -1.97 2.74
N GLY A 81 8.34 -1.00 2.69
CA GLY A 81 7.84 -0.43 1.44
C GLY A 81 8.92 0.27 0.61
N TRP A 82 9.84 0.99 1.25
CA TRP A 82 11.01 1.56 0.57
C TRP A 82 11.89 0.46 -0.06
N GLY A 83 12.18 -0.60 0.70
CA GLY A 83 12.94 -1.76 0.23
C GLY A 83 12.28 -2.46 -0.95
N THR A 84 10.94 -2.60 -0.94
CA THR A 84 10.16 -3.13 -2.06
C THR A 84 10.35 -2.31 -3.32
N VAL A 85 10.25 -0.98 -3.24
CA VAL A 85 10.41 -0.08 -4.40
C VAL A 85 11.84 -0.17 -4.94
N PHE A 86 12.84 -0.20 -4.04
CA PHE A 86 14.23 -0.38 -4.41
C PHE A 86 14.48 -1.73 -5.11
N ALA A 87 13.93 -2.82 -4.56
CA ALA A 87 14.04 -4.16 -5.15
C ALA A 87 13.35 -4.25 -6.52
N ILE A 88 12.19 -3.60 -6.71
CA ILE A 88 11.52 -3.54 -8.01
C ILE A 88 12.38 -2.80 -9.05
N LYS A 89 13.06 -1.71 -8.64
CA LYS A 89 13.97 -0.97 -9.52
C LYS A 89 15.19 -1.79 -9.94
N THR A 90 15.75 -2.61 -9.04
CA THR A 90 17.01 -3.34 -9.28
C THR A 90 16.82 -4.77 -9.80
N ALA A 91 15.94 -5.57 -9.19
CA ALA A 91 15.71 -6.98 -9.51
C ALA A 91 14.48 -7.22 -10.40
N GLY A 92 13.69 -6.17 -10.66
CA GLY A 92 12.49 -6.23 -11.48
C GLY A 92 11.22 -6.59 -10.71
N LEU A 93 10.08 -6.37 -11.35
CA LEU A 93 8.74 -6.43 -10.73
C LEU A 93 8.41 -7.79 -10.12
N ALA A 94 8.72 -8.88 -10.83
CA ALA A 94 8.35 -10.24 -10.43
C ALA A 94 9.05 -10.69 -9.13
N VAL A 95 10.32 -10.28 -8.95
CA VAL A 95 11.10 -10.61 -7.75
C VAL A 95 10.84 -9.58 -6.65
N GLY A 96 10.79 -8.29 -7.01
CA GLY A 96 10.65 -7.20 -6.05
C GLY A 96 9.31 -7.17 -5.32
N ILE A 97 8.18 -7.46 -6.00
CA ILE A 97 6.87 -7.54 -5.33
C ILE A 97 6.83 -8.73 -4.37
N GLY A 98 7.27 -9.93 -4.80
CA GLY A 98 7.15 -11.14 -3.98
C GLY A 98 7.94 -11.10 -2.66
N VAL A 99 9.05 -10.35 -2.63
CA VAL A 99 9.88 -10.18 -1.42
C VAL A 99 9.36 -9.09 -0.49
N GLY A 100 8.65 -8.10 -1.06
CA GLY A 100 8.21 -6.91 -0.36
C GLY A 100 6.71 -6.81 -0.07
N SER A 101 5.98 -7.90 -0.30
CA SER A 101 4.55 -8.09 0.02
C SER A 101 4.36 -8.50 1.48
#